data_AF-A0A026WH35-F1
#
_entry.id   AF-A0A026WH35-F1
#
_cell.length_a   1.000
_cell.length_b   1.000
_cell.length_c   1.000
_cell.angle_alpha   90.00
_cell.angle_beta   90.00
_cell.angle_gamma   90.00
#
_symmetry.space_group_name_H-M   'P 1'
#
loop_
_entity.id
_entity.type
_entity.pdbx_description
1 polymer ?
#
loop_
_entity_poly.entity_id
_entity_poly.type
_entity_poly.pdbx_seq_one_letter_code
_entity_poly.pdbx_strand_id
1 'polypeptide(L)'
;MQYGTPFRVQVYVEVLDENDNTPLTELPVYYPSVAENSPAGVSVLQIRAFDRDVSLQQFVFTISSGNPEGYFLINSTTGKFVFRVSGASK
;
A
#
# COMPACT_ATOMS: atom_id res chain seq x y z
N MET A 1 16.65 53.11 40.13
CA MET A 1 16.95 52.52 38.80
C MET A 1 16.11 51.25 38.69
N GLN A 2 15.06 51.25 37.86
CA GLN A 2 14.14 50.12 37.73
C GLN A 2 14.56 49.33 36.49
N TYR A 3 15.02 48.10 36.66
CA TYR A 3 15.32 47.22 35.54
C TYR A 3 14.00 46.91 34.83
N GLY A 4 13.84 47.40 33.60
CA GLY A 4 12.65 47.15 32.79
C GLY A 4 12.43 45.65 32.63
N THR A 5 11.19 45.21 32.74
CA THR A 5 10.81 43.82 32.52
C THR A 5 11.27 43.38 31.12
N PRO A 6 11.96 42.23 30.97
CA PRO A 6 12.42 41.78 29.67
C PRO A 6 11.20 41.50 28.79
N PHE A 7 11.19 42.08 27.58
CA PHE A 7 10.19 41.77 26.57
C PHE A 7 10.30 40.30 26.18
N ARG A 8 9.20 39.56 26.31
CA ARG A 8 9.10 38.16 25.89
C ARG A 8 8.13 38.08 24.73
N VAL A 9 8.53 37.37 23.67
CA VAL A 9 7.69 37.01 22.54
C VAL A 9 7.48 35.51 22.59
N GLN A 10 6.23 35.07 22.43
CA GLN A 10 5.91 33.66 22.27
C GLN A 10 5.88 33.35 20.77
N VAL A 11 6.56 32.26 20.39
CA VAL A 11 6.58 31.74 19.04
C VAL A 11 5.90 30.38 19.06
N TYR A 12 4.91 30.21 18.19
CA TYR A 12 4.27 28.92 17.97
C TYR A 12 4.87 28.30 16.73
N VAL A 13 5.32 27.05 16.88
CA VAL A 13 5.86 26.24 15.79
C VAL A 13 4.98 25.01 15.69
N GLU A 14 4.41 24.78 14.51
CA GLU A 14 3.74 23.55 14.16
C GLU A 14 4.67 22.75 13.26
N VAL A 15 4.90 21.48 13.60
CA VAL A 15 5.65 20.56 12.75
C VAL A 15 4.65 19.80 11.90
N LEU A 16 4.73 19.97 10.59
CA LEU A 16 3.91 19.24 9.64
C LEU A 16 4.59 17.90 9.33
N ASP A 17 3.75 16.87 9.13
CA ASP A 17 4.19 15.56 8.65
C ASP A 17 4.57 15.66 7.18
N GLU A 18 5.72 15.10 6.82
CA GLU A 18 6.13 14.91 5.43
C GLU A 18 6.06 13.41 5.12
N ASN A 19 5.74 13.07 3.88
CA ASN A 19 5.71 11.67 3.43
C ASN A 19 7.15 11.18 3.18
N ASP A 20 7.84 10.83 4.27
CA ASP A 20 9.24 10.40 4.26
C ASP A 20 9.42 8.89 4.54
N ASN A 21 8.32 8.19 4.83
CA ASN A 21 8.30 6.75 4.94
C ASN A 21 7.87 6.09 3.62
N THR A 22 8.19 4.80 3.47
CA THR A 22 7.85 4.03 2.27
C THR A 22 6.87 2.93 2.66
N PRO A 23 5.84 2.67 1.84
CA PRO A 23 4.89 1.59 2.09
C PRO A 23 5.58 0.24 2.16
N LEU A 24 5.26 -0.55 3.19
CA LEU A 24 5.73 -1.93 3.36
C LEU A 24 4.56 -2.90 3.37
N THR A 25 4.74 -4.09 2.79
CA THR A 25 3.77 -5.18 2.87
C THR A 25 3.89 -5.97 4.17
N GLU A 26 2.82 -6.69 4.59
CA GLU A 26 2.85 -7.56 5.79
C GLU A 26 3.99 -8.57 5.77
N LEU A 27 4.26 -9.13 4.60
CA LEU A 27 5.31 -10.11 4.36
C LEU A 27 6.20 -9.67 3.20
N PRO A 28 7.51 -9.96 3.25
CA PRO A 28 8.41 -9.67 2.14
C PRO A 28 8.17 -10.58 0.93
N VAL A 29 7.63 -11.79 1.15
CA VAL A 29 7.30 -12.76 0.11
C VAL A 29 6.03 -13.52 0.49
N TYR A 30 5.17 -13.78 -0.50
CA TYR A 30 3.93 -14.55 -0.35
C TYR A 30 4.00 -15.83 -1.20
N TYR A 31 3.45 -16.93 -0.70
CA TYR A 31 3.41 -18.22 -1.42
C TYR A 31 1.97 -18.74 -1.56
N PRO A 32 1.07 -18.03 -2.27
CA PRO A 32 -0.28 -18.52 -2.51
C PRO A 32 -0.29 -19.63 -3.56
N SER A 33 -1.38 -20.39 -3.60
CA SER A 33 -1.64 -21.37 -4.66
C SER A 33 -3.09 -21.28 -5.11
N VAL A 34 -3.34 -21.65 -6.36
CA VAL A 34 -4.68 -21.73 -6.96
C VAL A 34 -4.69 -22.89 -7.95
N ALA A 35 -5.77 -23.66 -7.99
CA ALA A 35 -5.89 -24.76 -8.93
C ALA A 35 -6.13 -24.21 -10.35
N GLU A 36 -5.55 -24.85 -11.38
CA GLU A 36 -5.64 -24.39 -12.78
C GLU A 36 -7.09 -24.32 -13.30
N ASN A 37 -7.96 -25.19 -12.77
CA ASN A 37 -9.37 -25.29 -13.11
C ASN A 37 -10.27 -24.39 -12.23
N SER A 38 -9.68 -23.51 -11.42
CA SER A 38 -10.46 -22.59 -10.59
C SER A 38 -11.25 -21.61 -11.45
N PRO A 39 -12.45 -21.21 -11.03
CA PRO A 39 -13.24 -20.23 -11.76
C PRO A 39 -12.52 -18.87 -11.80
N ALA A 40 -12.76 -18.11 -12.87
CA ALA A 40 -12.37 -16.71 -12.96
C ALA A 40 -12.93 -15.92 -11.76
N GLY A 41 -12.15 -14.98 -11.26
CA GLY A 41 -12.49 -14.12 -10.13
C GLY A 41 -12.23 -14.75 -8.76
N VAL A 42 -11.76 -16.01 -8.67
CA VAL A 42 -11.40 -16.60 -7.37
C VAL A 42 -10.31 -15.76 -6.70
N SER A 43 -10.50 -15.50 -5.40
CA SER A 43 -9.53 -14.77 -4.58
C SER A 43 -8.35 -15.68 -4.27
N VAL A 44 -7.14 -15.21 -4.56
CA VAL A 44 -5.91 -15.97 -4.36
C VAL A 44 -5.13 -15.43 -3.16
N LEU A 45 -5.04 -14.09 -3.05
CA LEU A 45 -4.30 -13.42 -1.98
C LEU A 45 -4.92 -12.04 -1.70
N GLN A 46 -4.76 -11.57 -0.46
CA GLN A 46 -5.02 -10.20 -0.07
C GLN A 46 -3.70 -9.58 0.37
N ILE A 47 -3.19 -8.60 -0.39
CA ILE A 47 -1.99 -7.85 0.00
C ILE A 47 -2.45 -6.67 0.87
N ARG A 48 -1.74 -6.43 1.98
CA ARG A 48 -1.91 -5.25 2.82
C ARG A 48 -0.59 -4.52 2.88
N ALA A 49 -0.65 -3.20 2.76
CA ALA A 49 0.48 -2.30 2.90
C ALA A 49 0.26 -1.39 4.12
N PHE A 50 1.36 -0.95 4.71
CA PHE A 50 1.38 -0.01 5.82
C PHE A 50 2.44 1.03 5.57
N ASP A 51 2.11 2.25 5.92
CA ASP A 51 3.04 3.36 6.03
C ASP A 51 3.03 3.86 7.48
N ARG A 52 4.16 4.38 7.96
CA ARG A 52 4.29 4.95 9.31
C ARG A 52 4.03 6.46 9.36
N ASP A 53 3.78 7.08 8.22
CA ASP A 53 3.37 8.48 8.15
C ASP A 53 1.99 8.71 8.79
N VAL A 54 1.81 9.92 9.33
CA VAL A 54 0.55 10.37 9.96
C VAL A 54 -0.49 10.74 8.89
N SER A 55 -0.02 11.11 7.70
CA SER A 55 -0.84 11.47 6.55
C SER A 55 -1.79 10.35 6.08
N LEU A 56 -2.82 10.71 5.30
CA LEU A 56 -3.79 9.75 4.76
C LEU A 56 -3.11 8.73 3.84
N GLN A 57 -3.06 7.49 4.28
CA GLN A 57 -2.45 6.39 3.54
C GLN A 57 -3.33 5.98 2.35
N GLN A 58 -2.87 6.29 1.13
CA GLN A 58 -3.49 5.86 -0.12
C GLN A 58 -2.52 4.97 -0.90
N PHE A 59 -2.79 3.67 -0.91
CA PHE A 59 -1.94 2.70 -1.58
C PHE A 59 -2.42 2.40 -2.99
N VAL A 60 -1.46 2.26 -3.91
CA VAL A 60 -1.68 1.79 -5.28
C VAL A 60 -0.92 0.49 -5.49
N PHE A 61 -1.65 -0.59 -5.75
CA PHE A 61 -1.09 -1.92 -5.99
C PHE A 61 -1.03 -2.21 -7.49
N THR A 62 0.11 -2.74 -7.96
CA THR A 62 0.31 -3.15 -9.36
C THR A 62 1.12 -4.45 -9.44
N ILE A 63 0.91 -5.21 -10.52
CA ILE A 63 1.76 -6.38 -10.84
C ILE A 63 2.85 -5.87 -11.77
N SER A 64 4.08 -5.78 -11.28
CA SER A 64 5.21 -5.24 -12.05
C SER A 64 5.85 -6.23 -13.02
N SER A 65 5.75 -7.54 -12.76
CA SER A 65 6.36 -8.59 -13.56
C SER A 65 5.72 -9.98 -13.28
N GLY A 66 6.14 -11.00 -14.04
CA GLY A 66 5.75 -12.40 -13.77
C GLY A 66 4.33 -12.79 -14.20
N ASN A 67 3.60 -11.91 -14.87
CA ASN A 67 2.22 -12.14 -15.33
C ASN A 67 2.02 -11.76 -16.81
N PRO A 68 2.86 -12.24 -17.75
CA PRO A 68 2.82 -11.84 -19.15
C PRO A 68 1.49 -12.18 -19.85
N GLU A 69 0.89 -13.32 -19.49
CA GLU A 69 -0.40 -13.77 -20.03
C GLU A 69 -1.60 -13.11 -19.34
N GLY A 70 -1.37 -12.31 -18.29
CA GLY A 70 -2.44 -11.60 -17.58
C GLY A 70 -3.44 -12.51 -16.86
N TYR A 71 -3.02 -13.72 -16.46
CA TYR A 71 -3.86 -14.68 -15.72
C TYR A 71 -4.24 -14.19 -14.33
N PHE A 72 -3.54 -13.20 -13.80
CA PHE A 72 -3.83 -12.62 -12.50
C PHE A 72 -4.15 -11.13 -12.61
N LEU A 73 -5.03 -10.66 -11.72
CA LEU A 73 -5.36 -9.26 -11.55
C LEU A 73 -5.16 -8.87 -10.09
N ILE A 74 -4.72 -7.63 -9.87
CA ILE A 74 -4.73 -7.02 -8.55
C ILE A 74 -5.63 -5.79 -8.57
N ASN A 75 -6.51 -5.68 -7.58
CA ASN A 75 -7.24 -4.44 -7.39
C ASN A 75 -6.29 -3.37 -6.85
N SER A 76 -6.22 -2.23 -7.55
CA SER A 76 -5.22 -1.20 -7.28
C SER A 76 -5.40 -0.49 -5.95
N THR A 77 -6.59 -0.46 -5.36
CA THR A 77 -6.84 0.23 -4.08
C THR A 77 -6.98 -0.74 -2.92
N THR A 78 -7.50 -1.94 -3.16
CA THR A 78 -7.71 -2.92 -2.09
C THR A 78 -6.57 -3.90 -1.95
N GLY A 79 -5.70 -4.09 -2.96
CA GLY A 79 -4.65 -5.10 -2.93
C GLY A 79 -5.16 -6.54 -3.08
N LYS A 80 -6.44 -6.73 -3.43
CA LYS A 80 -7.04 -8.05 -3.66
C LYS A 80 -6.51 -8.64 -4.96
N PHE A 81 -5.84 -9.78 -4.86
CA PHE A 81 -5.28 -10.53 -5.98
C PHE A 81 -6.23 -11.66 -6.36
N VAL A 82 -6.63 -11.68 -7.63
CA VAL A 82 -7.62 -12.63 -8.17
C VAL A 82 -7.10 -13.31 -9.42
N PHE A 83 -7.57 -14.54 -9.63
CA PHE A 83 -7.34 -15.27 -10.86
C PHE A 83 -8.32 -14.79 -11.94
N ARG A 84 -7.86 -14.62 -13.19
CA ARG A 84 -8.64 -14.01 -14.28
C ARG A 84 -9.21 -15.01 -15.29
N VAL A 85 -8.58 -16.17 -15.52
CA VAL A 85 -8.87 -17.19 -16.58
C VAL A 85 -9.43 -16.65 -17.90
N SER A 86 -8.67 -16.85 -18.98
CA SER A 86 -9.28 -17.05 -20.30
C SER A 86 -8.45 -18.03 -21.14
N GLY A 87 -8.97 -19.24 -21.33
CA GLY A 87 -8.61 -20.15 -22.42
C GLY A 87 -7.42 -21.10 -22.20
N ALA A 88 -7.70 -22.32 -21.73
CA ALA A 88 -7.03 -23.53 -22.19
C ALA A 88 -7.97 -24.72 -21.99
N SER A 89 -8.99 -24.81 -22.85
CA SER A 89 -9.39 -26.14 -23.31
C SER A 89 -8.17 -26.74 -23.98
N LYS A 90 -7.68 -27.85 -23.44
CA LYS A 90 -6.95 -28.83 -24.25
C LYS A 90 -7.86 -30.03 -24.43
#